data_AF-A0A5K1GUP5-F1
#
_entry.id   AF-A0A5K1GUP5-F1
#
_cell.length_a   1.000
_cell.length_b   1.000
_cell.length_c   1.000
_cell.angle_alpha   90.00
_cell.angle_beta   90.00
_cell.angle_gamma   90.00
#
_symmetry.space_group_name_H-M   'P 1'
#
loop_
_entity.id
_entity.type
_entity.pdbx_description
1 polymer ?
#
loop_
_entity_poly.entity_id
_entity_poly.type
_entity_poly.pdbx_seq_one_letter_code
_entity_poly.pdbx_strand_id
1 'polypeptide(L)' 'ATCHPSFMDKLSSAVPVDARVQQDGKVVTSSGPGTAMEFALVLVEQLFGKEKRDEVAGPL' A
#
# COMPACT_ATOMS: atom_id res chain seq x y z
N ALA A 1 -4.31 -1.24 -9.39
CA ALA A 1 -4.21 -1.87 -8.05
C ALA A 1 -3.12 -2.91 -8.07
N THR A 2 -2.51 -3.20 -6.92
CA THR A 2 -1.55 -4.31 -6.74
C THR A 2 -2.14 -5.35 -5.78
N CYS A 3 -1.65 -6.58 -5.81
CA CYS A 3 -2.00 -7.62 -4.85
C CYS A 3 -0.87 -8.65 -4.76
N HIS A 4 -1.06 -9.71 -3.99
CA HIS A 4 -0.12 -10.82 -4.00
C HIS A 4 0.07 -11.36 -5.44
N PRO A 5 1.30 -11.65 -5.90
CA PRO A 5 1.57 -12.01 -7.29
C PRO A 5 0.67 -13.14 -7.84
N SER A 6 0.41 -14.16 -7.01
CA SER A 6 -0.46 -15.29 -7.35
C SER A 6 -1.94 -14.94 -7.57
N PHE A 7 -2.34 -13.68 -7.36
CA PHE A 7 -3.71 -13.20 -7.51
C PHE A 7 -3.83 -12.07 -8.54
N MET A 8 -2.74 -11.66 -9.20
CA MET A 8 -2.75 -10.54 -10.17
C MET A 8 -3.74 -10.78 -11.31
N ASP A 9 -3.80 -12.00 -11.85
CA ASP A 9 -4.73 -12.38 -12.93
C ASP A 9 -6.20 -12.38 -12.50
N LYS A 10 -6.49 -12.27 -11.19
CA LYS A 10 -7.85 -12.24 -10.64
C LYS A 10 -8.37 -10.81 -10.44
N LEU A 11 -7.58 -9.78 -10.73
CA LEU A 11 -8.01 -8.39 -10.70
C LEU A 11 -8.87 -8.11 -11.94
N SER A 12 -10.19 -8.26 -11.81
CA SER A 12 -11.15 -8.08 -12.91
C SER A 12 -11.55 -6.61 -13.13
N SER A 13 -11.64 -5.83 -12.05
CA SER A 13 -12.17 -4.46 -12.07
C SER A 13 -11.09 -3.38 -11.94
N ALA A 14 -9.82 -3.77 -11.90
CA ALA A 14 -8.69 -2.87 -11.68
C ALA A 14 -7.56 -3.19 -12.66
N VAL A 15 -6.86 -2.16 -13.14
CA VAL A 15 -5.62 -2.35 -13.91
C VAL A 15 -4.55 -2.90 -12.96
N PRO A 16 -3.99 -4.10 -13.23
CA PRO A 16 -2.90 -4.64 -12.43
C PRO A 16 -1.66 -3.76 -12.58
N VAL A 17 -1.06 -3.36 -11.46
CA VAL A 17 0.16 -2.56 -11.44
C VAL A 17 1.20 -3.32 -10.64
N ASP A 18 2.38 -3.52 -11.24
CA ASP A 18 3.53 -4.09 -10.55
C ASP A 18 4.18 -3.02 -9.66
N ALA A 19 3.63 -2.87 -8.46
CA ALA A 19 4.10 -1.95 -7.43
C ALA A 19 4.01 -2.61 -6.05
N ARG A 20 4.91 -2.18 -5.15
CA ARG A 20 4.93 -2.63 -3.74
C ARG A 20 3.67 -2.19 -2.99
N VAL A 21 3.31 -0.92 -3.16
CA VAL A 21 2.07 -0.29 -2.69
C VAL A 21 1.52 0.58 -3.81
N GLN A 22 0.23 0.47 -4.10
CA GLN A 22 -0.47 1.31 -5.07
C GLN A 22 -1.61 2.05 -4.38
N GLN A 23 -1.59 3.38 -4.50
CA GLN A 23 -2.69 4.25 -4.10
C GLN A 23 -3.46 4.73 -5.33
N ASP A 24 -4.79 4.67 -5.26
CA ASP A 24 -5.71 5.27 -6.22
C ASP A 24 -6.84 5.98 -5.45
N GLY A 25 -6.74 7.31 -5.36
CA GLY A 25 -7.62 8.12 -4.52
C GLY A 25 -7.62 7.65 -3.06
N LYS A 26 -8.77 7.13 -2.60
CA LYS A 26 -8.96 6.60 -1.23
C LYS A 26 -8.68 5.10 -1.08
N VAL A 27 -8.34 4.42 -2.17
CA VAL A 27 -8.05 2.98 -2.16
C VAL A 27 -6.54 2.78 -2.14
N VAL A 28 -6.04 2.05 -1.15
CA VAL A 28 -4.63 1.66 -1.05
C VAL A 28 -4.54 0.14 -1.11
N THR A 29 -3.67 -0.38 -1.96
CA THR A 29 -3.43 -1.82 -2.15
C THR A 29 -1.95 -2.15 -2.04
N SER A 30 -1.59 -3.37 -1.65
CA SER A 30 -0.21 -3.79 -1.38
C SER A 30 0.07 -5.22 -1.85
N SER A 31 1.33 -5.51 -2.21
CA SER A 31 1.73 -6.76 -2.88
C SER A 31 2.05 -7.95 -1.96
N GLY A 32 2.04 -7.80 -0.64
CA GLY A 32 2.13 -8.94 0.29
C GLY A 32 2.86 -8.66 1.61
N PRO A 33 3.33 -9.72 2.30
CA PRO A 33 3.98 -9.59 3.61
C PRO A 33 5.22 -8.69 3.59
N GLY A 34 6.03 -8.79 2.54
CA GLY A 34 7.26 -8.00 2.39
C GLY A 34 7.03 -6.50 2.14
N THR A 35 5.78 -6.06 1.97
CA THR A 35 5.38 -4.67 1.73
C THR A 35 4.38 -4.17 2.78
N ALA A 36 4.15 -4.94 3.85
CA ALA A 36 3.21 -4.60 4.91
C ALA A 36 3.59 -3.31 5.64
N MET A 37 4.88 -3.08 5.91
CA MET A 37 5.36 -1.87 6.58
C MET A 37 5.15 -0.62 5.73
N GLU A 38 5.51 -0.67 4.44
CA GLU A 38 5.24 0.42 3.50
C GLU A 38 3.75 0.72 3.39
N PHE A 39 2.92 -0.33 3.31
CA PHE A 39 1.47 -0.20 3.26
C PHE A 39 0.91 0.49 4.50
N ALA A 40 1.35 0.07 5.69
CA ALA A 40 0.94 0.68 6.95
C ALA A 40 1.33 2.16 7.01
N LEU A 41 2.55 2.53 6.60
CA LEU A 41 3.00 3.92 6.60
C LEU A 41 2.18 4.78 5.63
N VAL A 42 1.82 4.27 4.44
CA VAL A 42 0.92 4.98 3.52
C VAL A 42 -0.45 5.22 4.15
N LEU A 43 -1.01 4.24 4.87
CA LEU A 43 -2.28 4.42 5.58
C LEU A 43 -2.16 5.45 6.72
N VAL A 44 -1.06 5.43 7.47
CA VAL A 44 -0.82 6.43 8.52
C VAL A 44 -0.76 7.84 7.92
N GLU A 45 -0.07 8.01 6.80
CA GLU A 45 0.00 9.29 6.09
C GLU A 45 -1.37 9.77 5.61
N GLN A 46 -2.18 8.88 5.04
CA GLN A 46 -3.52 9.21 4.55
C GLN A 46 -4.50 9.59 5.68
N LEU A 47 -4.39 8.94 6.84
CA LEU A 47 -5.34 9.12 7.95
C LEU A 47 -4.92 10.22 8.93
N PHE A 48 -3.62 10.39 9.15
CA PHE A 48 -3.07 11.24 10.19
C PHE A 48 -2.05 12.28 9.67
N GLY A 49 -1.77 12.27 8.38
CA GLY A 49 -0.82 13.19 7.75
C GLY A 49 0.63 12.73 7.84
N LYS A 50 1.48 13.42 7.07
CA LYS A 50 2.88 13.08 6.88
C LYS A 50 3.71 13.11 8.16
N GLU A 51 3.46 14.08 9.04
CA GLU A 51 4.18 14.20 10.31
C GLU A 51 4.03 12.95 11.18
N LYS A 52 2.80 12.43 11.33
CA LYS A 52 2.54 11.21 12.08
C LYS A 52 3.16 9.98 11.41
N ARG A 53 3.15 9.93 10.08
CA ARG A 53 3.83 8.86 9.33
C ARG A 53 5.33 8.86 9.58
N ASP A 54 5.99 10.02 9.58
CA ASP A 54 7.43 10.14 9.81
C ASP A 54 7.80 9.81 11.27
N GLU A 55 6.98 10.19 12.24
CA GLU A 55 7.11 9.78 13.64
C GLU A 55 7.04 8.25 13.80
N VAL A 56 6.09 7.59 13.13
CA VAL A 56 5.92 6.12 13.18
C VAL A 56 7.02 5.39 12.38
N ALA A 57 7.53 6.00 11.31
CA ALA A 57 8.59 5.43 10.48
C ALA A 57 9.96 5.42 11.19
N GLY A 58 10.25 6.40 12.04
CA GLY A 58 11.56 6.53 12.69
C GLY A 58 12.00 5.31 13.53
N PRO A 59 11.11 4.69 14.33
CA PRO A 59 11.42 3.51 15.14
C PRO A 59 11.51 2.15 14.40
N LEU A 60 11.20 2.11 13.10
CA LEU A 60 11.11 0.87 12.29
C LEU A 60 12.42 0.55 11.57
#